data_AF-A0A7W7QBS0-F1
#
_entry.id   AF-A0A7W7QBS0-F1
#
_cell.length_a   1.000
_cell.length_b   1.000
_cell.length_c   1.000
_cell.angle_alpha   90.00
_cell.angle_beta   90.00
_cell.angle_gamma   90.00
#
_symmetry.space_group_name_H-M   'P 1'
#
loop_
_entity.id
_entity.type
_entity.pdbx_description
1 polymer ?
#
loop_
_entity_poly.entity_id
_entity_poly.type
_entity_poly.pdbx_seq_one_letter_code
_entity_poly.pdbx_strand_id
1 'polypeptide(L)'
;MNDGNAYFQLQATRPQTLAYALTDSPVDALPDTIIDRDRLLTNVMPYWLTGTAGSAARIYYENTHSGTWPHRTGVPTGVAASAEDIAIRRHAEQTNTITHWTDFDTGGHFAALEAPDLLIADMRKFFRGLR
;
A
#
# COMPACT_ATOMS: atom_id res chain seq x y z
N MET A 1 20.74 0.17 -0.06
CA MET A 1 19.28 0.36 0.10
C MET A 1 18.85 -0.26 1.42
N ASN A 2 19.10 0.41 2.55
CA ASN A 2 18.63 -0.02 3.88
C ASN A 2 17.80 1.07 4.59
N ASP A 3 17.72 2.27 4.02
CA ASP A 3 16.95 3.36 4.62
C ASP A 3 15.49 3.26 4.16
N GLY A 4 14.56 3.45 5.11
CA GLY A 4 13.11 3.43 4.87
C GLY A 4 12.42 2.05 4.87
N ASN A 5 13.17 0.94 4.96
CA ASN A 5 12.60 -0.42 4.91
C ASN A 5 12.58 -1.17 6.27
N ALA A 6 13.01 -0.53 7.36
CA ALA A 6 13.15 -1.18 8.67
C ALA A 6 11.81 -1.73 9.21
N TYR A 7 10.71 -1.00 8.98
CA TYR A 7 9.36 -1.43 9.38
C TYR A 7 8.99 -2.76 8.69
N PHE A 8 9.28 -2.88 7.39
CA PHE A 8 9.04 -4.08 6.59
C PHE A 8 9.84 -5.25 7.14
N GLN A 9 11.14 -5.06 7.41
CA GLN A 9 12.02 -6.12 7.92
C GLN A 9 11.57 -6.65 9.29
N LEU A 10 11.11 -5.76 10.17
CA LEU A 10 10.58 -6.14 11.49
C LEU A 10 9.26 -6.93 11.36
N GLN A 11 8.32 -6.45 10.53
CA GLN A 11 7.05 -7.14 10.29
C GLN A 11 7.23 -8.48 9.58
N ALA A 12 8.21 -8.58 8.68
CA ALA A 12 8.52 -9.80 7.94
C ALA A 12 9.17 -10.89 8.82
N THR A 13 9.89 -10.54 9.89
CA THR A 13 10.65 -11.50 10.70
C THR A 13 10.11 -11.74 12.10
N ARG A 14 9.54 -10.71 12.74
CA ARG A 14 9.08 -10.72 14.14
C ARG A 14 7.69 -10.08 14.29
N PRO A 15 6.66 -10.50 13.53
CA PRO A 15 5.35 -9.84 13.50
C PRO A 15 4.65 -9.82 14.88
N GLN A 16 4.81 -10.87 15.69
CA GLN A 16 4.16 -10.94 17.01
C GLN A 16 4.79 -10.00 18.04
N THR A 17 6.12 -9.78 17.98
CA THR A 17 6.80 -8.83 18.87
C THR A 17 6.36 -7.40 18.59
N LEU A 18 6.21 -7.04 17.31
CA LEU A 18 5.70 -5.73 16.93
C LEU A 18 4.21 -5.57 17.27
N ALA A 19 3.41 -6.62 17.09
CA ALA A 19 1.98 -6.59 17.37
C ALA A 19 1.68 -6.15 18.82
N TYR A 20 2.41 -6.69 19.81
CA TYR A 20 2.23 -6.29 21.21
C TYR A 20 2.54 -4.81 21.44
N ALA A 21 3.61 -4.28 20.84
CA ALA A 21 3.98 -2.87 20.97
C ALA A 21 2.94 -1.93 20.32
N LEU A 22 2.43 -2.28 19.13
CA LEU A 22 1.42 -1.50 18.42
C LEU A 22 0.04 -1.49 19.09
N THR A 23 -0.22 -2.44 19.99
CA THR A 23 -1.47 -2.53 20.77
C THR A 23 -1.39 -1.96 22.18
N ASP A 24 -0.24 -1.41 22.60
CA ASP A 24 -0.02 -0.93 23.98
C ASP A 24 -0.06 0.60 24.13
N SER A 25 0.29 1.37 23.08
CA SER A 25 0.17 2.84 23.12
C SER A 25 0.01 3.47 21.73
N PRO A 26 -0.87 4.48 21.55
CA PRO A 26 -1.04 5.22 20.29
C PRO A 26 0.01 6.33 20.06
N VAL A 27 0.99 6.52 20.96
CA VAL A 27 1.84 7.73 20.97
C VAL A 27 3.05 7.66 20.03
N ASP A 28 3.48 6.47 19.60
CA ASP A 28 4.80 6.27 18.98
C ASP A 28 4.89 6.49 17.45
N ALA A 29 3.82 6.93 16.80
CA ALA A 29 3.83 7.01 15.34
C ALA A 29 3.04 8.19 14.78
N LEU A 30 3.59 9.41 14.79
CA LEU A 30 3.03 10.48 13.95
C LEU A 30 4.13 11.37 13.33
N PRO A 31 4.13 11.53 12.00
CA PRO A 31 4.75 12.65 11.30
C PRO A 31 3.71 13.77 11.15
N ASP A 32 3.65 14.66 12.14
CA ASP A 32 2.61 15.68 12.35
C ASP A 32 2.62 16.83 11.32
N THR A 33 3.57 16.84 10.38
CA THR A 33 3.90 18.02 9.57
C THR A 33 3.31 18.01 8.15
N ILE A 34 2.80 16.87 7.66
CA ILE A 34 2.34 16.71 6.27
C ILE A 34 0.86 16.27 6.20
N ILE A 35 0.41 15.47 7.16
CA ILE A 35 -0.99 15.01 7.25
C ILE A 35 -1.55 15.50 8.58
N ASP A 36 -2.72 16.13 8.52
CA ASP A 36 -3.44 16.60 9.70
C ASP A 36 -3.55 15.50 10.77
N ARG A 37 -3.29 15.87 12.03
CA ARG A 37 -3.22 14.93 13.15
C ARG A 37 -4.53 14.18 13.34
N ASP A 38 -5.67 14.85 13.21
CA ASP A 38 -6.96 14.20 13.36
C ASP A 38 -7.20 13.20 12.21
N ARG A 39 -6.72 13.50 11.01
CA ARG A 39 -6.75 12.57 9.88
C ARG A 39 -5.85 11.34 10.11
N LEU A 40 -4.66 11.52 10.68
CA LEU A 40 -3.81 10.39 11.06
C LEU A 40 -4.45 9.53 12.15
N LEU A 41 -4.97 10.16 13.20
CA LEU A 41 -5.68 9.45 14.27
C LEU A 41 -6.91 8.72 13.73
N THR A 42 -7.68 9.36 12.85
CA THR A 42 -8.82 8.71 12.19
C THR A 42 -8.42 7.43 11.45
N ASN A 43 -7.22 7.39 10.87
CA ASN A 43 -6.72 6.20 10.19
C ASN A 43 -6.18 5.13 11.15
N VAL A 44 -5.54 5.52 12.26
CA VAL A 44 -4.92 4.59 13.23
C VAL A 44 -5.96 4.02 14.20
N MET A 45 -6.94 4.81 14.63
CA MET A 45 -7.90 4.43 15.67
C MET A 45 -8.71 3.17 15.35
N PRO A 46 -9.15 2.88 14.11
CA PRO A 46 -9.78 1.61 13.78
C PRO A 46 -8.89 0.40 14.09
N TYR A 47 -7.60 0.45 13.78
CA TYR A 47 -6.66 -0.64 14.07
C TYR A 47 -6.50 -0.87 15.57
N TRP A 48 -6.44 0.24 16.33
CA TRP A 48 -6.34 0.21 17.78
C TRP A 48 -7.60 -0.33 18.45
N LEU A 49 -8.74 0.31 18.20
CA LEU A 49 -10.02 0.01 18.86
C LEU A 49 -10.52 -1.40 18.57
N THR A 50 -10.11 -1.98 17.44
CA THR A 50 -10.47 -3.36 17.06
C THR A 50 -9.36 -4.37 17.35
N GLY A 51 -8.19 -3.94 17.84
CA GLY A 51 -7.05 -4.82 18.11
C GLY A 51 -6.47 -5.49 16.84
N THR A 52 -6.57 -4.85 15.68
CA THR A 52 -6.23 -5.45 14.37
C THR A 52 -4.88 -5.03 13.82
N ALA A 53 -4.12 -4.16 14.50
CA ALA A 53 -2.78 -3.75 14.07
C ALA A 53 -1.85 -4.95 13.79
N GLY A 54 -1.84 -5.94 14.68
CA GLY A 54 -1.02 -7.15 14.53
C GLY A 54 -1.48 -8.06 13.38
N SER A 55 -2.78 -8.26 13.21
CA SER A 55 -3.32 -9.08 12.11
C SER A 55 -3.12 -8.42 10.75
N ALA A 56 -3.24 -7.09 10.66
CA ALA A 56 -2.99 -6.35 9.43
C ALA A 56 -1.52 -6.42 9.01
N ALA A 57 -0.60 -6.37 9.97
CA ALA A 57 0.85 -6.50 9.74
C ALA A 57 1.29 -7.94 9.37
N ARG A 58 0.44 -8.95 9.53
CA ARG A 58 0.80 -10.36 9.29
C ARG A 58 1.16 -10.63 7.83
N ILE A 59 0.58 -9.86 6.90
CA ILE A 59 0.78 -10.02 5.46
C ILE A 59 2.26 -9.92 5.06
N TYR A 60 3.08 -9.14 5.78
CA TYR A 60 4.51 -9.00 5.51
C TYR A 60 5.28 -10.30 5.74
N TYR A 61 4.97 -10.98 6.86
CA TYR A 61 5.53 -12.29 7.15
C TYR A 61 5.08 -13.32 6.12
N GLU A 62 3.78 -13.37 5.83
CA GLU A 62 3.20 -14.34 4.88
C GLU A 62 3.76 -14.16 3.47
N ASN A 63 3.82 -12.93 2.96
CA ASN A 63 4.35 -12.65 1.63
C ASN A 63 5.85 -13.00 1.54
N THR A 64 6.63 -12.72 2.59
CA THR A 64 8.07 -13.04 2.61
C THR A 64 8.35 -14.54 2.67
N HIS A 65 7.46 -15.31 3.31
CA HIS A 65 7.62 -16.75 3.52
C HIS A 65 6.75 -17.60 2.59
N SER A 66 6.00 -16.98 1.67
CA SER A 66 5.06 -17.68 0.78
C SER A 66 5.77 -18.65 -0.17
N GLY A 67 7.06 -18.41 -0.46
CA GLY A 67 7.85 -19.17 -1.42
C GLY A 67 7.29 -19.14 -2.85
N THR A 68 6.25 -18.35 -3.10
CA THR A 68 5.48 -18.36 -4.34
C THR A 68 5.53 -16.98 -4.97
N TRP A 69 5.96 -16.95 -6.23
CA TRP A 69 5.93 -15.73 -7.02
C TRP A 69 4.59 -15.61 -7.75
N PRO A 70 4.05 -14.39 -7.91
CA PRO A 70 2.86 -14.18 -8.71
C PRO A 70 3.08 -14.66 -10.15
N HIS A 71 2.11 -15.38 -10.70
CA HIS A 71 2.10 -15.78 -12.10
C HIS A 71 1.02 -15.00 -12.83
N ARG A 72 1.26 -14.72 -14.10
CA ARG A 72 0.31 -13.98 -14.94
C ARG A 72 -0.98 -14.79 -15.14
N THR A 73 -2.10 -14.24 -14.68
CA THR A 73 -3.42 -14.91 -14.71
C THR A 73 -4.21 -14.65 -15.99
N GLY A 74 -3.73 -13.75 -16.87
CA GLY A 74 -4.43 -13.38 -18.10
C GLY A 74 -5.48 -12.27 -17.92
N VAL A 75 -5.89 -11.96 -16.69
CA VAL A 75 -6.92 -10.96 -16.38
C VAL A 75 -6.44 -9.54 -16.76
N PRO A 76 -7.23 -8.76 -17.53
CA PRO A 76 -6.90 -7.37 -17.83
C PRO A 76 -6.58 -6.57 -16.56
N THR A 77 -5.42 -5.93 -16.55
CA THR A 77 -4.87 -5.20 -15.40
C THR A 77 -4.65 -3.74 -15.80
N GLY A 78 -5.16 -2.82 -14.98
CA GLY A 78 -4.87 -1.39 -15.09
C GLY A 78 -3.85 -0.97 -14.04
N VAL A 79 -2.90 -0.12 -14.41
CA VAL A 79 -1.92 0.47 -13.48
C VAL A 79 -2.00 1.99 -13.53
N ALA A 80 -2.15 2.59 -12.35
CA ALA A 80 -2.09 4.02 -12.09
C ALA A 80 -0.79 4.30 -11.32
N ALA A 81 0.21 4.88 -12.00
CA ALA A 81 1.52 5.18 -11.45
C ALA A 81 1.56 6.65 -10.97
N SER A 82 1.56 6.86 -9.65
CA SER A 82 1.70 8.18 -9.03
C SER A 82 3.13 8.71 -9.14
N ALA A 83 3.32 10.03 -9.10
CA ALA A 83 4.61 10.69 -9.29
C ALA A 83 5.69 10.25 -8.29
N GLU A 84 5.32 10.04 -7.02
CA GLU A 84 6.27 9.70 -5.96
C GLU A 84 6.29 8.20 -5.61
N ASP A 85 5.55 7.35 -6.35
CA ASP A 85 5.54 5.90 -6.13
C ASP A 85 6.34 5.17 -7.22
N ILE A 86 6.94 4.04 -6.86
CA ILE A 86 7.83 3.29 -7.74
C ILE A 86 7.01 2.26 -8.52
N ALA A 87 6.61 2.64 -9.73
CA ALA A 87 6.00 1.73 -10.70
C ALA A 87 6.86 1.62 -11.96
N ILE A 88 7.53 0.47 -12.15
CA ILE A 88 8.32 0.21 -13.36
C ILE A 88 7.52 -0.73 -14.27
N ARG A 89 6.99 -0.19 -15.37
CA ARG A 89 6.13 -0.93 -16.30
C ARG A 89 6.72 -2.26 -16.76
N ARG A 90 8.01 -2.27 -17.14
CA ARG A 90 8.72 -3.49 -17.55
C ARG A 90 8.64 -4.62 -16.52
N HIS A 91 8.74 -4.29 -15.23
CA HIS A 91 8.64 -5.29 -14.16
C HIS A 91 7.20 -5.69 -13.89
N ALA A 92 6.26 -4.73 -13.92
CA ALA A 92 4.85 -5.00 -13.72
C ALA A 92 4.27 -5.94 -14.82
N GLU A 93 4.72 -5.79 -16.07
CA GLU A 93 4.29 -6.64 -17.20
C GLU A 93 4.78 -8.11 -17.09
N GLN A 94 5.77 -8.41 -16.24
CA GLN A 94 6.26 -9.79 -16.06
C GLN A 94 5.22 -10.69 -15.39
N THR A 95 4.39 -10.12 -14.51
CA THR A 95 3.42 -10.87 -13.70
C THR A 95 1.97 -10.48 -13.97
N ASN A 96 1.71 -9.48 -14.82
CA ASN A 96 0.36 -8.96 -15.09
C ASN A 96 0.03 -8.85 -16.59
N THR A 97 -1.26 -8.93 -16.95
CA THR A 97 -1.75 -8.56 -18.29
C THR A 97 -2.14 -7.10 -18.30
N ILE A 98 -1.16 -6.21 -18.44
CA ILE A 98 -1.42 -4.76 -18.42
C ILE A 98 -2.07 -4.34 -19.74
N THR A 99 -3.31 -3.86 -19.66
CA THR A 99 -4.09 -3.34 -20.81
C THR A 99 -4.31 -1.83 -20.71
N HIS A 100 -3.99 -1.24 -19.56
CA HIS A 100 -4.13 0.18 -19.29
C HIS A 100 -3.01 0.64 -18.35
N TRP A 101 -2.32 1.71 -18.70
CA TRP A 101 -1.24 2.31 -17.91
C TRP A 101 -1.37 3.82 -17.98
N THR A 102 -1.37 4.46 -16.82
CA THR A 102 -1.38 5.92 -16.70
C THR A 102 -0.28 6.35 -15.74
N ASP A 103 0.57 7.27 -16.19
CA ASP A 103 1.53 7.98 -15.35
C ASP A 103 0.90 9.31 -14.92
N PHE A 104 0.94 9.61 -13.62
CA PHE A 104 0.49 10.87 -13.05
C PHE A 104 1.67 11.72 -12.60
N ASP A 105 1.59 13.03 -12.86
CA ASP A 105 2.60 14.00 -12.43
C ASP A 105 2.40 14.47 -10.97
N THR A 106 1.45 13.88 -10.23
CA THR A 106 1.13 14.24 -8.85
C THR A 106 0.75 13.03 -8.01
N GLY A 107 0.87 13.19 -6.68
CA GLY A 107 0.53 12.18 -5.68
C GLY A 107 1.65 11.19 -5.41
N GLY A 108 1.57 10.53 -4.26
CA GLY A 108 2.49 9.50 -3.83
C GLY A 108 1.78 8.18 -3.52
N HIS A 109 2.25 7.53 -2.45
CA HIS A 109 1.83 6.17 -2.10
C HIS A 109 0.34 6.07 -1.77
N PHE A 110 -0.27 7.14 -1.24
CA PHE A 110 -1.68 7.17 -0.88
C PHE A 110 -2.50 7.93 -1.93
N ALA A 111 -2.41 7.49 -3.20
CA ALA A 111 -3.09 8.14 -4.33
C ALA A 111 -4.59 8.44 -4.09
N ALA A 112 -5.30 7.57 -3.38
CA ALA A 112 -6.71 7.79 -3.03
C ALA A 112 -6.94 8.95 -2.03
N LEU A 113 -5.96 9.26 -1.18
CA LEU A 113 -6.00 10.36 -0.22
C LEU A 113 -5.44 11.66 -0.80
N GLU A 114 -4.49 11.56 -1.73
CA GLU A 114 -3.70 12.66 -2.27
C GLU A 114 -4.25 13.20 -3.60
N ALA A 115 -4.72 12.32 -4.48
CA ALA A 115 -5.26 12.66 -5.80
C ALA A 115 -6.52 11.86 -6.15
N PRO A 116 -7.59 11.92 -5.31
CA PRO A 116 -8.78 11.07 -5.46
C PRO A 116 -9.46 11.23 -6.82
N ASP A 117 -9.56 12.46 -7.33
CA ASP A 117 -10.24 12.73 -8.60
C ASP A 117 -9.52 12.10 -9.80
N LEU A 118 -8.19 12.13 -9.80
CA LEU A 118 -7.37 11.48 -10.84
C LEU A 118 -7.53 9.97 -10.80
N LEU A 119 -7.45 9.36 -9.60
CA LEU A 119 -7.64 7.92 -9.42
C LEU A 119 -9.04 7.48 -9.87
N ILE A 120 -10.09 8.21 -9.48
CA ILE A 120 -11.48 7.89 -9.85
C ILE A 120 -11.69 8.02 -11.36
N ALA A 121 -11.17 9.07 -11.99
CA ALA A 121 -11.28 9.27 -13.43
C ALA A 121 -10.61 8.12 -14.20
N ASP A 122 -9.42 7.70 -13.77
CA ASP A 122 -8.66 6.63 -14.41
C ASP A 122 -9.29 5.25 -14.22
N MET A 123 -9.77 4.92 -13.01
CA MET A 123 -10.56 3.72 -12.77
C MET A 123 -11.79 3.65 -13.67
N ARG A 124 -12.53 4.76 -13.79
CA ARG A 124 -13.70 4.83 -14.69
C ARG A 124 -13.31 4.62 -16.14
N LYS A 125 -12.18 5.18 -16.60
CA LYS A 125 -11.68 5.00 -17.96
C LYS A 125 -11.32 3.54 -18.22
N PHE A 126 -10.57 2.92 -17.32
CA PHE A 126 -10.19 1.50 -17.41
C PHE A 126 -11.42 0.59 -17.50
N PHE A 127 -12.35 0.69 -16.54
CA PHE A 127 -13.51 -0.20 -16.50
C PHE A 127 -14.52 0.04 -17.63
N ARG A 128 -14.59 1.24 -18.22
CA ARG A 128 -15.39 1.46 -19.43
C ARG A 128 -14.87 0.66 -20.63
N GLY A 129 -13.56 0.43 -20.70
CA GLY A 129 -12.95 -0.38 -21.76
C GLY A 129 -13.13 -1.90 -21.59
N LEU A 130 -13.67 -2.35 -20.45
CA LEU A 130 -13.90 -3.76 -20.12
C LEU A 130 -15.38 -4.16 -20.06
N ARG A 131 -16.29 -3.22 -20.36
CA ARG A 131 -17.73 -3.44 -20.40
C ARG A 131 -18.19 -3.89 -21.78
#